data_AF-A0A315W3B6-F1
#
_entry.id   AF-A0A315W3B6-F1
#
_cell.length_a   1.000
_cell.length_b   1.000
_cell.length_c   1.000
_cell.angle_alpha   90.00
_cell.angle_beta   90.00
_cell.angle_gamma   90.00
#
_symmetry.space_group_name_H-M   'P 1'
#
loop_
_entity.id
_entity.type
_entity.pdbx_description
1 polymer ?
#
loop_
_entity_poly.entity_id
_entity_poly.type
_entity_poly.pdbx_seq_one_letter_code
_entity_poly.pdbx_strand_id
1 'polypeptide(L)'
;MAGFLDNFRWPEFDWGERRNAVASVVAGFLFFTGWWIMIDAAVMYPSQEMMNHSFHTCGVFSTIAFFMINAVSNGQVRGDAYGEGCLGRTGARLWLFIGFMMMFGSFIGSIWILFGAYVMP
;
A
#
# COMPACT_ATOMS: atom_id res chain seq x y z
N MET A 1 16.59 -40.64 -1.97
CA MET A 1 15.94 -40.88 -0.67
C MET A 1 14.76 -39.93 -0.59
N ALA A 2 13.54 -40.46 -0.75
CA ALA A 2 12.32 -39.65 -0.76
C ALA A 2 12.03 -39.19 0.67
N GLY A 3 11.87 -37.87 0.85
CA GLY A 3 11.52 -37.30 2.14
C GLY A 3 10.07 -37.64 2.47
N PHE A 4 9.80 -38.03 3.72
CA PHE A 4 8.46 -38.27 4.25
C PHE A 4 7.49 -37.08 4.06
N LEU A 5 8.01 -35.89 3.74
CA LEU A 5 7.25 -34.67 3.47
C LEU A 5 6.94 -34.41 1.98
N ASP A 6 7.48 -35.19 1.03
CA ASP A 6 7.20 -35.01 -0.41
C ASP A 6 5.76 -35.43 -0.79
N ASN A 7 5.05 -36.12 0.10
CA ASN A 7 3.67 -36.55 -0.09
C ASN A 7 2.64 -35.58 0.48
N PHE A 8 3.06 -34.48 1.11
CA PHE A 8 2.15 -33.43 1.54
C PHE A 8 1.91 -32.44 0.39
N ARG A 9 1.29 -32.95 -0.68
CA ARG A 9 0.57 -32.11 -1.63
C ARG A 9 -0.62 -31.53 -0.90
N TRP A 10 -0.45 -30.33 -0.33
CA TRP A 10 -1.59 -29.46 -0.11
C TRP A 10 -2.39 -29.40 -1.41
N PRO A 11 -3.74 -29.47 -1.35
CA PRO A 11 -4.54 -29.28 -2.54
C PRO A 11 -4.05 -27.98 -3.17
N GLU A 12 -3.61 -28.05 -4.42
CA GLU A 12 -3.35 -26.87 -5.24
C GLU A 12 -4.71 -26.18 -5.41
N PHE A 13 -5.15 -25.51 -4.35
CA PHE A 13 -6.18 -24.52 -4.46
C PHE A 13 -5.53 -23.46 -5.32
N ASP A 14 -5.95 -23.40 -6.57
CA ASP A 14 -5.46 -22.47 -7.57
C ASP A 14 -5.84 -21.04 -7.13
N TRP A 15 -5.08 -20.53 -6.16
CA TRP A 15 -5.17 -19.20 -5.62
C TRP A 15 -4.56 -18.21 -6.61
N GLY A 16 -3.87 -18.69 -7.67
CA GLY A 16 -3.07 -17.89 -8.59
C GLY A 16 -3.86 -16.75 -9.23
N GLU A 17 -5.04 -17.05 -9.77
CA GLU A 17 -5.89 -16.05 -10.42
C GLU A 17 -6.63 -15.12 -9.42
N ARG A 18 -7.06 -15.65 -8.27
CA ARG A 18 -7.85 -14.87 -7.30
C ARG A 18 -7.02 -14.09 -6.28
N ARG A 19 -5.73 -14.40 -6.10
CA ARG A 19 -4.88 -13.77 -5.07
C ARG A 19 -4.78 -12.26 -5.24
N ASN A 20 -4.62 -11.79 -6.48
CA ASN A 20 -4.54 -10.36 -6.76
C ASN A 20 -5.89 -9.67 -6.48
N ALA A 21 -7.01 -10.29 -6.87
CA ALA A 21 -8.33 -9.74 -6.60
C ALA A 21 -8.62 -9.65 -5.08
N VAL A 22 -8.35 -10.72 -4.34
CA VAL A 22 -8.51 -10.73 -2.87
C VAL A 22 -7.57 -9.71 -2.21
N ALA A 23 -6.30 -9.64 -2.64
CA ALA A 23 -5.35 -8.67 -2.11
C ALA A 23 -5.81 -7.23 -2.36
N SER A 24 -6.34 -6.92 -3.55
CA SER A 24 -6.88 -5.60 -3.87
C SER A 24 -8.12 -5.26 -3.04
N VAL A 25 -9.03 -6.21 -2.81
CA VAL A 25 -10.23 -6.01 -1.97
C VAL A 25 -9.82 -5.75 -0.51
N VAL A 26 -8.92 -6.57 0.04
CA VAL A 26 -8.42 -6.42 1.41
C VAL A 26 -7.69 -5.08 1.57
N ALA A 27 -6.84 -4.71 0.62
CA ALA A 27 -6.11 -3.46 0.69
C ALA A 27 -7.05 -2.24 0.59
N GLY A 28 -8.08 -2.31 -0.27
CA GLY A 28 -9.12 -1.27 -0.34
C GLY A 28 -9.92 -1.14 0.96
N PHE A 29 -10.28 -2.25 1.59
CA PHE A 29 -10.95 -2.25 2.88
C PHE A 29 -10.08 -1.61 3.97
N LEU A 30 -8.81 -1.99 4.06
CA LEU A 30 -7.87 -1.42 5.04
C LEU A 30 -7.70 0.10 4.84
N PHE A 31 -7.55 0.56 3.61
CA PHE A 31 -7.45 2.00 3.31
C PHE A 31 -8.71 2.77 3.68
N PHE A 32 -9.88 2.21 3.38
CA PHE A 32 -11.17 2.78 3.77
C PHE A 32 -11.28 2.90 5.29
N THR A 33 -10.94 1.83 6.03
CA THR A 33 -10.98 1.85 7.50
C THR A 33 -9.99 2.85 8.10
N GLY A 34 -8.80 2.99 7.52
CA GLY A 34 -7.80 3.96 7.98
C GLY A 34 -8.29 5.41 7.83
N TRP A 35 -8.86 5.76 6.67
CA TRP A 35 -9.45 7.08 6.48
C TRP A 35 -10.68 7.33 7.33
N TRP A 36 -11.50 6.30 7.54
CA TRP A 36 -12.66 6.40 8.43
C TRP A 36 -12.24 6.81 9.86
N ILE A 37 -11.22 6.14 10.41
CA ILE A 37 -10.67 6.46 11.74
C ILE A 37 -10.06 7.87 11.77
N MET A 38 -9.34 8.25 10.72
CA MET A 38 -8.74 9.60 10.62
C MET A 38 -9.80 10.70 10.59
N ILE A 39 -10.91 10.50 9.87
CA ILE A 39 -12.01 11.46 9.82
C ILE A 39 -12.72 11.56 11.17
N ASP A 40 -12.98 10.43 11.83
CA ASP A 40 -13.57 10.41 13.17
C ASP A 40 -12.71 11.19 14.18
N ALA A 41 -11.40 10.96 14.17
CA ALA A 41 -10.45 11.70 15.00
C ALA A 41 -10.42 13.21 14.67
N ALA A 42 -10.47 13.58 13.39
CA ALA A 42 -10.47 14.98 12.97
C ALA A 42 -11.74 15.73 13.37
N VAL A 43 -12.89 15.04 13.43
CA VAL A 43 -14.16 15.61 13.90
C VAL A 43 -14.16 15.77 15.42
N MET A 44 -13.61 14.80 16.16
CA MET A 44 -13.56 14.83 17.63
C MET A 44 -12.56 15.86 18.17
N TYR A 45 -11.45 16.09 17.47
CA TYR A 45 -10.38 17.01 17.88
C TYR A 45 -10.13 18.12 16.83
N PRO A 46 -11.05 19.11 16.71
CA PRO A 46 -10.96 20.14 15.67
C PRO A 46 -9.93 21.25 15.98
N SER A 47 -9.38 21.33 17.20
CA SER A 47 -8.40 22.35 17.56
C SER A 47 -6.99 21.94 17.10
N GLN A 48 -6.27 22.88 16.46
CA GLN A 48 -4.89 22.68 15.98
C GLN A 48 -3.89 22.30 17.08
N GLU A 49 -4.20 22.67 18.33
CA GLU A 49 -3.38 22.34 19.50
C GLU A 49 -3.45 20.87 19.88
N MET A 50 -4.56 20.19 19.57
CA MET A 50 -4.75 18.76 19.87
C MET A 50 -4.48 17.86 18.66
N MET A 51 -4.84 18.31 17.45
CA MET A 51 -4.54 17.57 16.22
C MET A 51 -4.08 18.53 15.12
N ASN A 52 -2.76 18.57 14.88
CA ASN A 52 -2.21 19.37 13.79
C ASN A 52 -2.69 18.80 12.45
N HIS A 53 -3.20 19.66 11.56
CA HIS A 53 -3.60 19.27 10.20
C HIS A 53 -2.50 18.57 9.40
N SER A 54 -1.23 18.78 9.78
CA SER A 54 -0.07 18.14 9.18
C SER A 54 -0.03 16.63 9.40
N PHE A 55 -0.70 16.09 10.42
CA PHE A 55 -0.72 14.63 10.68
C PHE A 55 -1.51 13.85 9.62
N HIS A 56 -2.38 14.52 8.88
CA HIS A 56 -3.24 13.93 7.87
C HIS A 56 -2.45 13.69 6.58
N THR A 57 -1.41 14.50 6.37
CA THR A 57 -0.54 14.52 5.19
C THR A 57 0.11 13.16 4.94
N CYS A 58 0.56 12.45 5.98
CA CYS A 58 1.11 11.10 5.83
C CYS A 58 0.06 10.12 5.25
N GLY A 59 -1.20 10.22 5.68
CA GLY A 59 -2.30 9.44 5.11
C GLY A 59 -2.57 9.78 3.65
N VAL A 60 -2.54 11.07 3.28
CA VAL A 60 -2.71 11.52 1.88
C VAL A 60 -1.63 10.92 0.98
N PHE A 61 -0.35 11.05 1.35
CA PHE A 61 0.76 10.49 0.59
C PHE A 61 0.70 8.96 0.49
N SER A 62 0.30 8.28 1.56
CA SER A 62 0.09 6.82 1.54
C SER A 62 -1.00 6.42 0.53
N THR A 63 -2.08 7.22 0.42
CA THR A 63 -3.18 6.96 -0.51
C THR A 63 -2.77 7.17 -1.97
N ILE A 64 -2.02 8.25 -2.24
CA ILE A 64 -1.46 8.49 -3.58
C ILE A 64 -0.55 7.32 -3.97
N ALA A 65 0.35 6.91 -3.07
CA ALA A 65 1.24 5.77 -3.29
C ALA A 65 0.47 4.46 -3.55
N PHE A 66 -0.61 4.23 -2.81
CA PHE A 66 -1.49 3.07 -3.02
C PHE A 66 -2.10 3.05 -4.43
N PHE A 67 -2.63 4.18 -4.91
CA PHE A 67 -3.13 4.28 -6.28
C PHE A 67 -2.01 4.07 -7.30
N MET A 68 -0.83 4.68 -7.09
CA MET A 68 0.30 4.54 -7.99
C MET A 68 0.73 3.07 -8.17
N ILE A 69 0.80 2.31 -7.07
CA ILE A 69 1.23 0.91 -7.09
C ILE A 69 0.17 0.02 -7.74
N ASN A 70 -1.11 0.22 -7.41
CA ASN A 70 -2.20 -0.58 -7.98
C ASN A 70 -2.51 -0.22 -9.44
N ALA A 71 -2.13 0.96 -9.92
CA ALA A 71 -2.29 1.36 -11.32
C ALA A 71 -1.34 0.62 -12.28
N VAL A 72 -0.26 0.01 -11.78
CA VAL A 72 0.70 -0.71 -12.62
C VAL A 72 0.33 -2.20 -12.68
N SER A 73 0.03 -2.69 -13.88
CA SER A 73 -0.29 -4.11 -14.08
C SER A 73 0.97 -4.98 -13.98
N ASN A 74 0.82 -6.20 -13.46
CA ASN A 74 1.92 -7.17 -13.37
C ASN A 74 2.57 -7.47 -14.74
N GLY A 75 1.80 -7.38 -15.83
CA GLY A 75 2.31 -7.57 -17.21
C GLY A 75 3.23 -6.42 -17.69
N GLN A 76 3.00 -5.19 -17.22
CA GLN A 76 3.89 -4.05 -17.51
C GLN A 76 5.24 -4.19 -16.79
N VAL A 77 5.25 -4.82 -15.60
CA VAL A 77 6.47 -5.07 -14.82
C VAL A 77 7.30 -6.21 -15.41
N ARG A 78 6.64 -7.31 -15.80
CA ARG A 78 7.27 -8.50 -16.39
C ARG A 78 7.80 -8.26 -17.81
N GLY A 79 7.25 -7.25 -18.50
CA GLY A 79 7.67 -6.91 -19.85
C GLY A 79 6.98 -7.73 -20.93
N ASP A 80 5.99 -8.54 -20.59
CA ASP A 80 5.22 -9.39 -21.53
C ASP A 80 4.25 -8.57 -22.40
N ALA A 81 4.04 -7.29 -22.08
CA ALA A 81 3.25 -6.38 -22.90
C ALA A 81 4.03 -5.99 -24.17
N TYR A 82 3.56 -6.50 -25.32
CA TYR A 82 4.03 -6.14 -26.67
C TYR A 82 3.59 -4.72 -27.12
N GLY A 83 2.93 -3.94 -26.26
CA GLY A 83 2.47 -2.59 -26.56
C GLY A 83 3.35 -1.52 -25.93
N GLU A 84 3.98 -0.70 -26.77
CA GLU A 84 4.64 0.54 -26.38
C GLU A 84 3.61 1.54 -25.83
N GLY A 85 3.35 1.49 -24.52
CA GLY A 85 2.70 2.60 -23.81
C GLY A 85 3.62 3.82 -23.75
N CYS A 86 3.05 5.02 -23.58
CA CYS A 86 3.74 6.33 -23.58
C CYS A 86 5.01 6.43 -22.69
N LEU A 87 5.10 5.63 -21.62
CA LEU A 87 6.22 5.61 -20.67
C LEU A 87 7.12 4.36 -20.78
N GLY A 88 6.80 3.42 -21.67
CA GLY A 88 7.55 2.19 -21.86
C GLY A 88 7.72 1.33 -20.59
N ARG A 89 8.59 0.33 -20.66
CA ARG A 89 8.91 -0.56 -19.52
C ARG A 89 9.66 0.15 -18.39
N THR A 90 10.55 1.08 -18.75
CA THR A 90 11.36 1.83 -17.78
C THR A 90 10.52 2.79 -16.97
N GLY A 91 9.54 3.47 -17.60
CA GLY A 91 8.65 4.39 -16.90
C GLY A 91 7.70 3.68 -15.94
N ALA A 92 7.18 2.50 -16.28
CA ALA A 92 6.36 1.70 -15.35
C ALA A 92 7.15 1.29 -14.09
N ARG A 93 8.43 0.93 -14.24
CA ARG A 93 9.31 0.61 -13.10
C ARG A 93 9.64 1.83 -12.25
N LEU A 94 9.93 2.96 -12.88
CA LEU A 94 10.18 4.22 -12.18
C LEU A 94 8.94 4.69 -11.41
N TRP A 95 7.76 4.58 -12.02
CA TRP A 95 6.49 4.91 -11.39
C TRP A 95 6.22 4.04 -10.15
N LEU A 96 6.41 2.72 -10.27
CA LEU A 96 6.33 1.80 -9.12
C LEU A 96 7.35 2.15 -8.04
N PHE A 97 8.59 2.46 -8.42
CA PHE A 97 9.65 2.81 -7.49
C PHE A 97 9.30 4.07 -6.68
N ILE A 98 8.81 5.13 -7.34
CA ILE A 98 8.34 6.34 -6.67
C ILE A 98 7.17 6.03 -5.75
N GLY A 99 6.22 5.21 -6.20
CA GLY A 99 5.10 4.74 -5.38
C GLY A 99 5.57 4.06 -4.09
N PHE A 100 6.52 3.13 -4.17
CA PHE A 100 7.09 2.47 -2.99
C PHE A 100 7.84 3.45 -2.08
N MET A 101 8.65 4.36 -2.63
CA MET A 101 9.34 5.38 -1.83
C MET A 101 8.37 6.27 -1.05
N MET A 102 7.27 6.69 -1.68
CA MET A 102 6.24 7.51 -1.05
C MET A 102 5.48 6.73 0.04
N MET A 103 5.22 5.43 -0.18
CA MET A 103 4.60 4.56 0.82
C MET A 103 5.51 4.35 2.05
N PHE A 104 6.80 4.10 1.85
CA PHE A 104 7.74 3.98 2.97
C PHE A 104 7.95 5.31 3.70
N GLY A 105 8.05 6.42 2.96
CA GLY A 105 8.20 7.75 3.56
C GLY A 105 7.01 8.15 4.43
N SER A 106 5.79 7.88 3.96
CA SER A 106 4.57 8.12 4.75
C SER A 106 4.49 7.21 5.97
N PHE A 107 4.86 5.93 5.84
CA PHE A 107 4.90 4.99 6.97
C PHE A 107 5.89 5.41 8.07
N ILE A 108 7.12 5.76 7.69
CA ILE A 108 8.14 6.23 8.65
C ILE A 108 7.69 7.54 9.30
N GLY A 109 7.13 8.47 8.53
CA GLY A 109 6.60 9.73 9.05
C GLY A 109 5.46 9.53 10.06
N SER A 110 4.55 8.59 9.79
CA SER A 110 3.48 8.25 10.73
C SER A 110 4.02 7.66 12.03
N ILE A 111 5.05 6.80 11.98
CA ILE A 111 5.72 6.27 13.18
C ILE A 111 6.38 7.41 13.96
N TRP A 112 7.06 8.33 13.27
CA TRP A 112 7.69 9.47 13.90
C TRP A 112 6.68 10.34 14.65
N ILE A 113 5.53 10.64 14.03
CA ILE A 113 4.44 11.40 14.66
C ILE A 113 3.91 10.64 15.88
N LEU A 114 3.71 9.32 15.78
CA LEU A 114 3.23 8.50 16.90
C LEU A 114 4.16 8.63 18.12
N PHE A 115 5.46 8.46 17.92
CA PHE A 115 6.40 8.53 19.04
C PHE A 115 6.61 9.95 19.56
N GLY A 116 6.80 10.92 18.66
CA GLY A 116 7.14 12.29 19.02
C GLY A 116 5.98 13.12 19.57
N ALA A 117 4.72 12.80 19.21
CA ALA A 117 3.57 13.54 19.71
C ALA A 117 2.82 12.80 20.84
N TYR A 118 2.89 11.46 20.90
CA TYR A 118 2.02 10.69 21.79
C TYR A 118 2.73 9.73 22.76
N VAL A 119 3.98 9.29 22.49
CA VAL A 119 4.68 8.31 23.36
C VAL A 119 5.76 8.95 24.22
N MET A 120 6.56 9.86 23.66
CA MET A 120 7.61 10.59 24.36
C MET A 120 7.38 12.09 24.16
N PRO A 121 6.49 12.71 24.96
CA PRO A 121 6.22 14.14 24.86
C PRO A 121 7.43 15.01 25.24
#